data_AF-A0A947MM01-F1
#
_entry.id   AF-A0A947MM01-F1
#
_cell.length_a   1.000
_cell.length_b   1.000
_cell.length_c   1.000
_cell.angle_alpha   90.00
_cell.angle_beta   90.00
_cell.angle_gamma   90.00
#
_symmetry.space_group_name_H-M   'P 1'
#
loop_
_entity.id
_entity.type
_entity.pdbx_description
1 polymer ?
#
loop_
_entity_poly.entity_id
_entity_poly.type
_entity_poly.pdbx_seq_one_letter_code
_entity_poly.pdbx_strand_id
1 'polypeptide(L)' 'MTQSLQLLQKQHFSWEALGLLTFLLAHPGQGFSITELQVLTSDQERVKAAITKLVSTKRARFVNGRVFAIDGKGGHCG' A
#
# COMPACT_ATOMS: atom_id res chain seq x y z
N MET A 1 -4.93 0.71 -18.65
CA MET A 1 -5.49 0.22 -17.37
C MET A 1 -4.92 -1.16 -16.99
N THR A 2 -3.61 -1.42 -17.21
CA THR A 2 -3.07 -2.81 -17.24
C THR A 2 -1.93 -3.06 -16.25
N GLN A 3 -1.40 -2.01 -15.60
CA GLN A 3 -0.22 -2.17 -14.73
C GLN A 3 -0.53 -2.82 -13.38
N SER A 4 -1.74 -2.63 -12.83
CA SER A 4 -2.13 -3.21 -11.54
C SER A 4 -2.28 -4.73 -11.60
N LEU A 5 -2.76 -5.27 -12.73
CA LEU A 5 -2.95 -6.72 -12.94
C LEU A 5 -1.63 -7.45 -13.23
N GLN A 6 -0.67 -6.81 -13.89
CA GLN A 6 0.63 -7.44 -14.16
C GLN A 6 1.51 -7.57 -12.91
N LEU A 7 1.28 -6.73 -11.90
CA LEU A 7 1.92 -6.88 -10.58
C LEU A 7 1.36 -8.07 -9.78
N LEU A 8 0.09 -8.43 -10.02
CA LEU A 8 -0.65 -9.52 -9.37
C LEU A 8 -0.06 -10.91 -9.66
N GLN A 9 0.46 -11.12 -10.87
CA GLN A 9 0.97 -12.44 -11.29
C GLN A 9 2.44 -12.70 -10.92
N LYS A 10 3.28 -11.67 -10.79
CA LYS A 10 4.72 -11.85 -10.53
C LYS A 10 5.09 -11.82 -9.05
N GLN A 11 4.23 -11.27 -8.21
CA GLN A 11 4.45 -11.22 -6.77
C GLN A 11 3.15 -11.72 -6.13
N HIS A 12 3.27 -12.74 -5.28
CA HIS A 12 2.18 -13.41 -4.55
C HIS A 12 1.43 -12.42 -3.62
N PHE A 13 0.80 -11.38 -4.15
CA PHE A 13 0.10 -10.34 -3.41
C PHE A 13 -1.30 -10.82 -3.09
N SER A 14 -1.65 -10.82 -1.81
CA SER A 14 -3.04 -11.00 -1.39
C SER A 14 -3.89 -9.86 -1.92
N TRP A 15 -5.16 -10.14 -2.23
CA TRP A 15 -6.12 -9.15 -2.71
C TRP A 15 -6.22 -7.94 -1.78
N GLU A 16 -6.11 -8.15 -0.47
CA GLU A 16 -6.10 -7.05 0.52
C GLU A 16 -4.94 -6.08 0.31
N ALA A 17 -3.73 -6.60 0.03
CA ALA A 17 -2.55 -5.76 -0.19
C ALA A 17 -2.65 -4.96 -1.49
N LEU A 18 -3.34 -5.49 -2.50
CA LEU A 18 -3.65 -4.76 -3.73
C LEU A 18 -4.73 -3.71 -3.52
N GLY A 19 -5.77 -4.04 -2.75
CA GLY A 19 -6.80 -3.08 -2.34
C GLY A 19 -6.19 -1.91 -1.56
N LEU A 20 -5.35 -2.22 -0.57
CA LEU A 20 -4.57 -1.25 0.20
C LEU A 20 -3.69 -0.40 -0.70
N LEU A 21 -2.92 -1.02 -1.60
CA LEU A 21 -2.06 -0.27 -2.51
C LEU A 21 -2.86 0.65 -3.44
N THR A 22 -3.98 0.15 -3.98
CA THR A 22 -4.86 0.93 -4.87
C THR A 22 -5.46 2.12 -4.13
N PHE A 23 -5.91 1.91 -2.88
CA PHE A 23 -6.42 2.98 -2.03
C PHE A 23 -5.34 4.03 -1.73
N LEU A 24 -4.14 3.59 -1.33
CA LEU A 24 -3.02 4.51 -1.06
C LEU A 24 -2.60 5.28 -2.33
N LEU A 25 -2.64 4.65 -3.51
CA LEU A 25 -2.35 5.31 -4.78
C LEU A 25 -3.44 6.29 -5.23
N ALA A 26 -4.70 6.05 -4.85
CA ALA A 26 -5.79 6.99 -5.08
C ALA A 26 -5.66 8.28 -4.23
N HIS A 27 -4.88 8.22 -3.14
CA HIS A 27 -4.62 9.34 -2.23
C HIS A 27 -3.12 9.67 -2.16
N PRO A 28 -2.52 10.20 -3.25
CA PRO A 28 -1.09 10.46 -3.32
C PRO A 28 -0.65 11.46 -2.24
N GLY A 29 0.42 11.14 -1.51
CA GLY A 29 0.98 11.99 -0.45
C GLY A 29 0.23 11.94 0.88
N GLN A 30 -0.91 11.27 0.96
CA GLN A 30 -1.65 11.09 2.20
C GLN A 30 -1.18 9.84 2.95
N GLY A 31 -0.88 10.00 4.24
CA GLY A 31 -0.50 8.91 5.12
C GLY A 31 -1.68 8.44 5.95
N PHE A 32 -1.98 7.14 5.88
CA PHE A 32 -3.10 6.54 6.61
C PHE A 32 -2.60 5.68 7.77
N SER A 33 -3.27 5.79 8.91
CA SER A 33 -3.01 4.99 10.08
C SER A 33 -3.56 3.57 9.89
N ILE A 34 -3.01 2.59 10.61
CA ILE A 34 -3.49 1.19 10.53
C ILE A 34 -4.99 1.10 10.87
N THR A 35 -5.49 1.93 11.79
CA THR A 35 -6.92 1.98 12.16
C THR A 35 -7.80 2.49 11.03
N GLU A 36 -7.33 3.46 10.25
CA GLU A 36 -8.06 3.97 9.08
C GLU A 36 -8.10 2.91 7.97
N LEU A 37 -7.01 2.16 7.82
CA LEU A 37 -6.90 1.07 6.84
C LEU A 37 -7.70 -0.18 7.24
N GLN A 38 -7.96 -0.39 8.54
CA GLN A 38 -8.84 -1.46 9.04
C GLN A 38 -10.30 -1.27 8.62
N VAL A 39 -10.76 -0.06 8.28
CA VAL A 39 -12.12 0.11 7.73
C VAL A 39 -12.30 -0.68 6.42
N LEU A 40 -11.21 -0.94 5.69
CA LEU A 40 -11.23 -1.69 4.44
C LEU A 40 -11.29 -3.21 4.67
N THR A 41 -10.96 -3.70 5.88
CA THR A 41 -11.03 -5.13 6.21
C THR A 41 -11.08 -5.34 7.72
N SER A 42 -12.04 -6.14 8.20
CA SER A 42 -12.23 -6.42 9.62
C SER A 42 -11.06 -7.14 10.29
N ASP A 43 -10.05 -7.59 9.55
CA ASP A 43 -8.92 -8.37 10.06
C ASP A 43 -7.64 -7.52 10.16
N GLN A 44 -7.32 -7.11 11.38
CA GLN A 44 -6.17 -6.26 11.66
C GLN A 44 -4.83 -6.94 11.36
N GLU A 45 -4.73 -8.25 11.53
CA GLU A 45 -3.51 -9.01 11.26
C GLU A 45 -3.20 -9.05 9.77
N ARG A 46 -4.23 -9.25 8.94
CA ARG A 46 -4.12 -9.19 7.48
C ARG A 46 -3.73 -7.80 6.99
N VAL A 47 -4.26 -6.73 7.58
CA VAL A 47 -3.84 -5.34 7.27
C VAL A 47 -2.35 -5.16 7.57
N LYS A 48 -1.89 -5.56 8.74
CA LYS A 48 -0.47 -5.46 9.13
C LYS A 48 0.43 -6.28 8.21
N ALA A 49 0.02 -7.49 7.85
CA ALA A 49 0.75 -8.34 6.91
C ALA A 49 0.83 -7.70 5.51
N ALA A 50 -0.29 -7.15 5.02
CA ALA A 50 -0.35 -6.43 3.76
C ALA A 50 0.55 -5.19 3.75
N ILE A 51 0.49 -4.35 4.79
CA ILE A 51 1.36 -3.17 4.94
C ILE A 51 2.83 -3.60 4.96
N THR A 52 3.17 -4.59 5.79
CA THR A 52 4.54 -5.12 5.88
C THR A 52 5.05 -5.57 4.52
N LYS A 53 4.20 -6.27 3.75
CA LYS A 53 4.53 -6.73 2.40
C LYS A 53 4.72 -5.57 1.42
N LEU A 54 3.84 -4.56 1.45
CA LEU A 54 3.96 -3.36 0.62
C LEU A 54 5.23 -2.55 0.94
N VAL A 55 5.60 -2.47 2.22
CA VAL A 55 6.83 -1.82 2.67
C VAL A 55 8.06 -2.62 2.23
N SER A 56 8.04 -3.94 2.44
CA SER A 56 9.14 -4.84 2.04
C SER A 56 9.38 -4.83 0.53
N THR A 57 8.33 -4.63 -0.27
CA THR A 57 8.40 -4.56 -1.74
C THR A 57 8.66 -3.15 -2.26
N LYS A 58 8.94 -2.18 -1.35
CA LYS A 58 9.18 -0.77 -1.66
C LYS A 58 8.04 -0.10 -2.44
N ARG A 59 6.81 -0.58 -2.25
CA ARG A 59 5.57 -0.02 -2.83
C ARG A 59 4.86 0.93 -1.87
N ALA A 60 5.11 0.77 -0.58
CA ALA A 60 4.65 1.68 0.45
C ALA A 60 5.79 2.03 1.41
N ARG A 61 5.61 3.09 2.18
CA ARG A 61 6.52 3.51 3.23
C ARG A 61 5.73 3.69 4.52
N PHE A 62 6.30 3.22 5.63
CA PHE A 62 5.75 3.44 6.97
C PHE A 62 6.58 4.50 7.70
N VAL A 63 5.98 5.62 8.09
CA VAL A 63 6.63 6.73 8.82
C VAL A 63 5.66 7.27 9.86
N ASN A 64 6.12 7.50 11.09
CA ASN A 64 5.31 8.08 12.17
C ASN A 64 3.96 7.37 12.38
N GLY A 65 3.94 6.04 12.28
CA GLY A 65 2.71 5.25 12.47
C GLY A 65 1.74 5.25 11.27
N ARG A 66 2.13 5.87 10.15
CA ARG A 66 1.29 6.04 8.95
C ARG A 66 1.92 5.39 7.73
N VAL A 67 1.07 4.85 6.86
CA VAL A 67 1.44 4.19 5.60
C VAL A 67 1.18 5.15 4.45
N PHE A 68 2.18 5.30 3.59
CA PHE A 68 2.14 6.13 2.38
C PHE A 68 2.40 5.25 1.16
N ALA A 69 1.67 5.44 0.06
CA ALA A 69 2.05 4.85 -1.22
C ALA A 69 3.34 5.49 -1.72
N ILE A 70 4.23 4.66 -2.27
CA ILE A 70 5.37 5.11 -3.06
C ILE A 70 4.92 4.99 -4.51
N ASP A 71 4.35 6.06 -5.05
CA ASP A 71 4.20 6.19 -6.49
C ASP A 71 5.61 6.33 -7.09
N GLY A 72 5.88 5.59 -8.18
CA GLY A 72 7.19 5.60 -8.84
C GLY A 72 7.66 6.97 -9.34
N LYS A 73 6.87 8.05 -9.16
CA LYS A 73 7.24 9.45 -9.42
C LYS A 73 7.81 10.23 -8.22
N GLY A 74 8.05 9.61 -7.07
CA GLY A 74 8.62 10.28 -5.90
C GLY A 74 10.14 10.50 -5.97
N GLY A 75 10.61 11.28 -6.96
CA GLY A 75 12.03 11.58 -7.16
C GLY A 75 12.27 12.94 -7.83
N HIS A 76 11.84 14.04 -7.19
CA HIS A 76 12.47 15.35 -7.37
C HIS A 76 12.05 16.27 -6.21
N CYS A 77 12.90 16.37 -5.19
CA CYS A 77 13.01 17.61 -4.41
C CYS A 77 14.30 18.26 -4.91
N GLY A 78 14.13 19.22 -5.82
CA GLY A 78 15.13 20.19 -6.26
C GLY A 78 14.51 21.56 -6.11
#